data_AF-A0A9P7T703-F1
#
_entry.id   AF-A0A9P7T703-F1
#
_cell.length_a   1.000
_cell.length_b   1.000
_cell.length_c   1.000
_cell.angle_alpha   90.00
_cell.angle_beta   90.00
_cell.angle_gamma   90.00
#
_symmetry.space_group_name_H-M   'P 1'
#
loop_
_entity.id
_entity.type
_entity.pdbx_description
1 polymer ?
#
loop_
_entity_poly.entity_id
_entity_poly.type
_entity_poly.pdbx_seq_one_letter_code
_entity_poly.pdbx_strand_id
1 'polypeptide(L)'
;MDFASLMNQQLSKAKAPSTTDKKYLKRAELEEERKKAYIAEQKALEEQRQAKAAAKRKREEEVASEQAAREEKRRKLAEESRKIREQKEEEEERARRKRLGLPDLVKKKNNGNDEDGANGAQDGDDVSEEVLRKKLREIGHPVMLFGESHNARIRRYKKLTTVMSKGPIPTTLELVEEKDMRVDGDVPKDKEGRKWLFRQLASFFSMVLTAYEKTMEEERTDTSASKTAYNVMVQTRENMKPLFRKFEAGNLDDSLIEPIVQIVKALQERRYVDANDDYLRLSIGKAAWPIGVTMVGIHERSAREKLHNGEKGHVMGDEVTRKIMQSIKRCLTFAQVRWPPTDLRQLMG
;
A
#
# COMPACT_ATOMS: atom_id res chain seq x y z
N MET A 1 -12.95 -63.07 -8.36
CA MET A 1 -13.27 -62.38 -9.62
C MET A 1 -14.32 -63.22 -10.31
N ASP A 2 -15.55 -62.72 -10.34
CA ASP A 2 -16.73 -63.54 -10.64
C ASP A 2 -16.91 -63.67 -12.16
N PHE A 3 -16.56 -64.84 -12.71
CA PHE A 3 -16.56 -65.11 -14.15
C PHE A 3 -17.97 -64.95 -14.75
N ALA A 4 -19.01 -65.19 -13.93
CA ALA A 4 -20.41 -64.98 -14.28
C ALA A 4 -20.74 -63.49 -14.52
N SER A 5 -20.13 -62.58 -13.75
CA SER A 5 -20.33 -61.13 -13.92
C SER A 5 -19.70 -60.62 -15.21
N LEU A 6 -18.49 -61.09 -15.54
CA LEU A 6 -17.79 -60.75 -16.78
C LEU A 6 -18.46 -61.36 -18.02
N MET A 7 -18.97 -62.59 -17.92
CA MET A 7 -19.77 -63.21 -18.98
C MET A 7 -21.10 -62.49 -19.18
N ASN A 8 -21.79 -62.05 -18.13
CA ASN A 8 -23.01 -61.24 -18.27
C ASN A 8 -22.73 -59.86 -18.89
N GLN A 9 -21.56 -59.27 -18.60
CA GLN A 9 -21.11 -58.03 -19.23
C GLN A 9 -20.74 -58.19 -20.70
N GLN A 10 -20.22 -59.36 -21.11
CA GLN A 10 -19.95 -59.67 -22.51
C GLN A 10 -21.23 -60.07 -23.27
N LEU A 11 -22.14 -60.80 -22.63
CA LEU A 11 -23.45 -61.15 -23.20
C LEU A 11 -24.36 -59.93 -23.35
N SER A 12 -24.29 -58.94 -22.44
CA SER A 12 -25.02 -57.68 -22.58
C SER A 12 -24.41 -56.75 -23.64
N LYS A 13 -23.09 -56.83 -23.88
CA LYS A 13 -22.43 -56.17 -25.02
C LYS A 13 -22.71 -56.84 -26.37
N ALA A 14 -22.90 -58.16 -26.38
CA ALA A 14 -23.22 -58.93 -27.59
C ALA A 14 -24.71 -58.86 -27.98
N LYS A 15 -25.58 -58.41 -27.07
CA LYS A 15 -26.98 -58.12 -27.36
C LYS A 15 -27.08 -56.73 -27.97
N ALA A 16 -26.72 -56.63 -29.26
CA ALA A 16 -27.07 -55.46 -30.06
C ALA A 16 -28.58 -55.18 -29.88
N PRO A 17 -29.01 -53.93 -29.66
CA PRO A 17 -30.42 -53.63 -29.69
C PRO A 17 -30.93 -54.09 -31.06
N SER A 18 -31.97 -54.93 -31.07
CA SER A 18 -32.69 -55.25 -32.28
C SER A 18 -33.29 -53.95 -32.80
N THR A 19 -32.52 -53.21 -33.60
CA THR A 19 -32.99 -52.07 -34.35
C THR A 19 -33.95 -52.65 -35.37
N THR A 20 -35.23 -52.70 -35.01
CA THR A 20 -36.28 -52.60 -36.01
C THR A 20 -36.05 -51.24 -36.67
N ASP A 21 -35.21 -51.21 -37.70
CA ASP A 21 -35.08 -50.07 -38.60
C ASP A 21 -36.44 -49.91 -39.27
N LYS A 22 -37.33 -49.20 -38.58
CA LYS A 22 -38.57 -48.72 -39.14
C LYS A 22 -38.13 -47.74 -40.23
N LYS A 23 -38.07 -48.24 -41.46
CA LYS A 23 -37.76 -47.51 -42.70
C LYS A 23 -38.56 -46.21 -42.85
N TYR A 24 -39.65 -46.05 -42.09
CA TYR A 24 -40.46 -44.85 -41.98
C TYR A 24 -40.65 -44.49 -40.50
N LEU A 25 -39.97 -43.45 -40.04
CA LEU A 25 -40.24 -42.80 -38.74
C LEU A 25 -41.23 -41.66 -38.94
N LYS A 26 -42.22 -41.55 -38.05
CA LYS A 26 -43.21 -40.48 -38.12
C LYS A 26 -42.51 -39.17 -37.76
N ARG A 27 -42.66 -38.11 -38.57
CA ARG A 27 -41.97 -36.81 -38.35
C ARG A 27 -42.14 -36.26 -36.93
N ALA A 28 -43.30 -36.50 -36.31
CA ALA A 28 -43.58 -36.11 -34.93
C ALA A 28 -42.64 -36.78 -33.91
N GLU A 29 -42.32 -38.07 -34.08
CA GLU A 29 -41.45 -38.82 -33.16
C GLU A 29 -39.99 -38.35 -33.28
N LEU A 30 -39.52 -38.07 -34.49
CA LEU A 30 -38.19 -37.49 -34.73
C LEU A 30 -38.03 -36.08 -34.15
N GLU A 31 -39.06 -35.25 -34.24
CA GLU A 31 -39.05 -33.91 -33.63
C GLU A 31 -39.12 -33.98 -32.10
N GLU A 32 -39.88 -34.92 -31.53
CA GLU A 32 -39.89 -35.16 -30.09
C GLU A 32 -38.54 -35.66 -29.58
N GLU A 33 -37.87 -36.56 -30.29
CA GLU A 33 -36.52 -37.02 -29.96
C GLU A 33 -35.49 -35.88 -30.02
N ARG A 34 -35.57 -35.03 -31.05
CA ARG A 34 -34.72 -33.82 -31.14
C ARG A 34 -34.97 -32.85 -29.99
N LYS A 35 -36.24 -32.60 -29.63
CA LYS A 35 -36.60 -31.74 -28.49
C LYS A 35 -36.10 -32.34 -27.17
N LYS A 36 -36.23 -33.66 -26.98
CA LYS A 36 -35.72 -34.36 -25.79
C LYS A 36 -34.20 -34.30 -25.70
N ALA A 37 -33.49 -34.50 -26.82
CA ALA A 37 -32.04 -34.38 -26.88
C ALA A 37 -31.57 -32.96 -26.56
N TYR A 38 -32.24 -31.93 -27.11
CA TYR A 38 -31.93 -30.53 -26.83
C TYR A 38 -32.17 -30.16 -25.36
N ILE A 39 -33.27 -30.61 -24.76
CA ILE A 39 -33.57 -30.36 -23.34
C ILE A 39 -32.55 -31.10 -22.44
N ALA A 40 -32.17 -32.33 -22.80
CA ALA A 40 -31.15 -33.08 -22.08
C ALA A 40 -29.77 -32.41 -22.15
N GLU A 41 -29.41 -31.87 -23.32
CA GLU A 41 -28.16 -31.13 -23.52
C GLU A 41 -28.14 -29.81 -22.72
N GLN A 42 -29.24 -29.04 -22.76
CA GLN A 42 -29.42 -27.84 -21.94
C GLN A 42 -29.27 -28.15 -20.45
N LYS A 43 -29.94 -29.20 -19.96
CA LYS A 43 -29.87 -29.62 -18.57
C LYS A 43 -28.46 -30.05 -18.16
N ALA A 44 -27.76 -30.81 -19.02
CA ALA A 44 -26.38 -31.21 -18.78
C ALA A 44 -25.42 -30.01 -18.71
N LEU A 45 -25.63 -29.00 -19.57
CA LEU A 45 -24.85 -27.76 -19.56
C LEU A 45 -25.08 -26.96 -18.27
N GLU A 46 -26.33 -26.86 -17.81
CA GLU A 46 -26.67 -26.20 -16.55
C GLU A 46 -26.08 -26.92 -15.34
N GLU A 47 -26.19 -28.25 -15.29
CA GLU A 47 -25.58 -29.07 -14.24
C GLU A 47 -24.05 -28.92 -14.23
N GLN A 48 -23.41 -28.89 -15.40
CA GLN A 48 -21.96 -28.65 -15.50
C GLN A 48 -21.58 -27.25 -15.00
N ARG A 49 -22.38 -26.22 -15.32
CA ARG A 49 -22.16 -24.85 -14.83
C ARG A 49 -22.32 -24.77 -13.31
N GLN A 50 -23.35 -25.40 -12.77
CA GLN A 50 -23.59 -25.46 -11.33
C GLN A 50 -22.49 -26.23 -10.59
N ALA A 51 -22.03 -27.36 -11.14
CA ALA A 51 -20.92 -28.14 -10.59
C ALA A 51 -19.61 -27.33 -10.58
N LYS A 52 -19.30 -26.60 -11.65
CA LYS A 52 -18.14 -25.69 -11.70
C LYS A 52 -18.25 -24.56 -10.68
N ALA A 53 -19.43 -23.96 -10.52
CA ALA A 53 -19.66 -22.92 -9.53
C ALA A 53 -19.56 -23.43 -8.09
N ALA A 54 -20.07 -24.64 -7.82
CA ALA A 54 -19.96 -25.30 -6.52
C ALA A 54 -18.50 -25.66 -6.19
N ALA A 55 -17.75 -26.22 -7.15
CA ALA A 55 -16.33 -26.52 -6.99
C ALA A 55 -15.50 -25.25 -6.75
N LYS A 56 -15.82 -24.15 -7.44
CA LYS A 56 -15.17 -22.85 -7.22
C LYS A 56 -15.42 -22.32 -5.81
N ARG A 57 -16.69 -22.31 -5.35
CA ARG A 57 -17.03 -21.88 -3.97
C ARG A 57 -16.33 -22.72 -2.92
N LYS A 58 -16.32 -24.04 -3.08
CA LYS A 58 -15.63 -24.94 -2.15
C LYS A 58 -14.12 -24.64 -2.07
N ARG A 59 -13.47 -24.38 -3.22
CA ARG A 59 -12.05 -24.01 -3.24
C ARG A 59 -11.79 -22.65 -2.60
N GLU A 60 -12.67 -21.67 -2.81
CA GLU A 60 -12.57 -20.35 -2.17
C GLU A 60 -12.75 -20.45 -0.65
N GLU A 61 -13.69 -21.26 -0.18
CA GLU A 61 -13.90 -21.56 1.25
C GLU A 61 -12.69 -22.28 1.88
N GLU A 62 -12.12 -23.27 1.20
CA GLU A 62 -10.91 -23.98 1.66
C GLU A 62 -9.72 -23.01 1.78
N VAL A 63 -9.47 -22.18 0.76
CA VAL A 63 -8.40 -21.17 0.78
C VAL A 63 -8.64 -20.13 1.89
N ALA A 64 -9.86 -19.65 2.06
CA ALA A 64 -10.19 -18.70 3.12
C ALA A 64 -9.98 -19.30 4.51
N SER A 65 -10.34 -20.58 4.71
CA SER A 65 -10.11 -21.29 5.98
C SER A 65 -8.61 -21.47 6.28
N GLU A 66 -7.81 -21.77 5.26
CA GLU A 66 -6.36 -21.90 5.41
C GLU A 66 -5.70 -20.55 5.73
N GLN A 67 -6.15 -19.48 5.08
CA GLN A 67 -5.69 -18.12 5.37
C GLN A 67 -6.04 -17.71 6.81
N ALA A 68 -7.28 -17.93 7.24
CA ALA A 68 -7.71 -17.63 8.61
C ALA A 68 -6.87 -18.41 9.65
N ALA A 69 -6.58 -19.70 9.39
CA ALA A 69 -5.73 -20.51 10.26
C ALA A 69 -4.27 -20.00 10.32
N ARG A 70 -3.72 -19.53 9.19
CA ARG A 70 -2.38 -18.91 9.14
C ARG A 70 -2.34 -17.58 9.89
N GLU A 71 -3.37 -16.75 9.75
CA GLU A 71 -3.50 -15.48 10.46
C GLU A 71 -3.64 -15.68 11.97
N GLU A 72 -4.43 -16.66 12.41
CA GLU A 72 -4.58 -16.98 13.83
C GLU A 72 -3.26 -17.47 14.44
N LYS A 73 -2.51 -18.33 13.75
CA LYS A 73 -1.16 -18.75 14.17
C LYS A 73 -0.21 -17.56 14.27
N ARG A 74 -0.23 -16.66 13.28
CA ARG A 74 0.58 -15.44 13.29
C ARG A 74 0.21 -14.51 14.43
N ARG A 75 -1.09 -14.37 14.74
CA ARG A 75 -1.59 -13.58 15.86
C ARG A 75 -1.13 -14.15 17.20
N LYS A 76 -1.24 -15.47 17.40
CA LYS A 76 -0.74 -16.17 18.59
C LYS A 76 0.76 -15.97 18.81
N LEU A 77 1.58 -16.14 17.76
CA LEU A 77 3.03 -15.88 17.83
C LEU A 77 3.35 -14.39 18.12
N ALA A 78 2.56 -13.46 17.57
CA ALA A 78 2.72 -12.03 17.83
C ALA A 78 2.34 -11.68 19.29
N GLU A 79 1.31 -12.30 19.85
CA GLU A 79 0.92 -12.14 21.26
C GLU A 79 1.96 -12.75 22.20
N GLU A 80 2.49 -13.95 21.89
CA GLU A 80 3.55 -14.59 22.68
C GLU A 80 4.85 -13.78 22.65
N SER A 81 5.29 -13.31 21.48
CA SER A 81 6.48 -12.45 21.37
C SER A 81 6.32 -11.11 22.08
N ARG A 82 5.12 -10.50 22.06
CA ARG A 82 4.81 -9.30 22.85
C ARG A 82 4.93 -9.55 24.35
N LYS A 83 4.37 -10.66 24.86
CA LYS A 83 4.48 -11.04 26.28
C LYS A 83 5.93 -11.27 26.70
N ILE A 84 6.73 -11.94 25.86
CA ILE A 84 8.15 -12.17 26.14
C ILE A 84 8.92 -10.84 26.20
N ARG A 85 8.64 -9.92 25.27
CA ARG A 85 9.28 -8.59 25.26
C ARG A 85 8.90 -7.78 26.50
N GLU A 86 7.62 -7.76 26.85
CA GLU A 86 7.12 -7.06 28.05
C GLU A 86 7.73 -7.63 29.33
N GLN A 87 7.83 -8.96 29.46
CA GLN A 87 8.50 -9.61 30.60
C GLN A 87 9.99 -9.24 30.68
N LYS A 88 10.69 -9.23 29.54
CA LYS A 88 12.10 -8.85 29.48
C LYS A 88 12.31 -7.37 29.82
N GLU A 89 11.44 -6.48 29.33
CA GLU A 89 11.45 -5.05 29.68
C GLU A 89 11.16 -4.84 31.17
N GLU A 90 10.17 -5.55 31.75
CA GLU A 90 9.87 -5.54 33.19
C GLU A 90 11.08 -6.04 34.02
N GLU A 91 11.76 -7.09 33.58
CA GLU A 91 12.95 -7.64 34.24
C GLU A 91 14.15 -6.69 34.16
N GLU A 92 14.39 -6.07 33.00
CA GLU A 92 15.43 -5.06 32.81
C GLU A 92 15.16 -3.80 33.64
N GLU A 93 13.90 -3.35 33.72
CA GLU A 93 13.50 -2.23 34.57
C GLU A 93 13.68 -2.56 36.06
N ARG A 94 13.32 -3.78 36.48
CA ARG A 94 13.53 -4.26 37.86
C ARG A 94 15.01 -4.38 38.20
N ALA A 95 15.83 -4.89 37.28
CA ALA A 95 17.28 -4.96 37.44
C ALA A 95 17.92 -3.57 37.51
N ARG A 96 17.47 -2.62 36.68
CA ARG A 96 17.90 -1.21 36.73
C ARG A 96 17.54 -0.56 38.06
N ARG A 97 16.32 -0.77 38.57
CA ARG A 97 15.88 -0.26 39.89
C ARG A 97 16.67 -0.87 41.05
N LYS A 98 16.90 -2.18 41.02
CA LYS A 98 17.71 -2.88 42.03
C LYS A 98 19.15 -2.36 42.05
N ARG A 99 19.71 -2.04 40.88
CA ARG A 99 21.04 -1.43 40.75
C ARG A 99 21.10 0.00 41.29
N LEU A 100 19.99 0.76 41.23
CA LEU A 100 19.87 2.11 41.77
C LEU A 100 19.40 2.19 43.23
N GLY A 101 19.06 1.06 43.88
CA GLY A 101 18.59 1.02 45.26
C GLY A 101 17.16 1.57 45.48
N LEU A 102 16.33 1.58 44.44
CA LEU A 102 14.95 2.10 44.49
C LEU A 102 13.94 0.98 44.85
N PRO A 103 12.88 1.24 45.64
CA PRO A 103 11.87 0.23 45.99
C PRO A 103 11.13 -0.36 44.78
N ASP A 104 10.72 -1.63 44.88
CA ASP A 104 10.01 -2.36 43.82
C ASP A 104 8.63 -1.73 43.51
N LEU A 105 8.25 -1.71 42.23
CA LEU A 105 6.96 -1.17 41.80
C LEU A 105 5.83 -2.15 42.13
N VAL A 106 4.88 -1.71 42.95
CA VAL A 106 3.63 -2.45 43.19
C VAL A 106 2.75 -2.34 41.95
N LYS A 107 2.44 -3.48 41.31
CA LYS A 107 1.54 -3.57 40.15
C LYS A 107 0.16 -3.00 40.52
N LYS A 108 -0.18 -1.83 39.99
CA LYS A 108 -1.54 -1.27 40.08
C LYS A 108 -2.46 -2.14 39.20
N LYS A 109 -3.36 -2.87 39.84
CA LYS A 109 -4.36 -3.72 39.18
C LYS A 109 -5.38 -2.81 38.47
N ASN A 110 -5.22 -2.62 37.16
CA ASN A 110 -6.23 -1.92 36.36
C ASN A 110 -7.36 -2.89 36.02
N ASN A 111 -8.52 -2.65 36.62
CA ASN A 111 -9.79 -3.18 36.14
C ASN A 111 -10.23 -2.38 34.90
N GLY A 112 -10.55 -3.11 33.83
CA GLY A 112 -11.74 -2.86 33.01
C GLY A 112 -11.71 -1.76 31.95
N ASN A 113 -11.80 -2.23 30.70
CA ASN A 113 -12.38 -1.61 29.51
C ASN A 113 -11.77 -0.30 29.00
N ASP A 114 -11.09 -0.40 27.86
CA ASP A 114 -11.43 0.36 26.66
C ASP A 114 -10.81 -0.35 25.45
N GLU A 115 -11.61 -1.24 24.84
CA GLU A 115 -11.47 -1.57 23.43
C GLU A 115 -12.05 -0.40 22.63
N ASP A 116 -11.19 0.42 22.05
CA ASP A 116 -11.50 1.03 20.77
C ASP A 116 -10.22 1.32 19.99
N GLY A 117 -10.13 0.68 18.82
CA GLY A 117 -8.98 0.73 17.95
C GLY A 117 -8.84 2.08 17.25
N ALA A 118 -7.63 2.63 17.25
CA ALA A 118 -7.08 3.34 16.11
C ALA A 118 -5.56 3.48 16.28
N ASN A 119 -4.81 2.88 15.35
CA ASN A 119 -3.41 3.23 15.09
C ASN A 119 -3.25 4.75 14.94
N GLY A 120 -2.34 5.37 15.69
CA GLY A 120 -1.88 6.71 15.40
C GLY A 120 -1.20 7.43 16.57
N ALA A 121 0.13 7.45 16.53
CA ALA A 121 1.02 8.33 17.28
C ALA A 121 0.97 8.21 18.82
N GLN A 122 1.85 7.34 19.33
CA GLN A 122 2.34 7.40 20.70
C GLN A 122 3.38 8.53 20.78
N ASP A 123 2.89 9.77 20.65
CA ASP A 123 3.63 10.98 21.03
C ASP A 123 2.66 11.81 21.88
N GLY A 124 2.56 11.38 23.14
CA GLY A 124 1.83 12.12 24.17
C GLY A 124 2.61 13.38 24.46
N ASP A 125 2.33 14.45 23.72
CA ASP A 125 2.70 15.80 24.16
C ASP A 125 2.03 16.01 25.52
N ASP A 126 2.84 15.99 26.57
CA ASP A 126 2.45 16.12 27.97
C ASP A 126 2.09 17.59 28.28
N VAL A 127 1.10 18.12 27.55
CA VAL A 127 0.59 19.47 27.78
C VAL A 127 -0.29 19.43 29.02
N SER A 128 0.14 20.14 30.06
CA SER A 128 -0.63 20.25 31.29
C SER A 128 -2.03 20.79 31.02
N GLU A 129 -3.01 20.28 31.78
CA GLU A 129 -4.41 20.62 31.58
C GLU A 129 -4.66 22.12 31.70
N GLU A 130 -3.99 22.82 32.62
CA GLU A 130 -4.11 24.26 32.82
C GLU A 130 -3.70 25.07 31.59
N VAL A 131 -2.58 24.70 30.96
CA VAL A 131 -2.07 25.34 29.74
C VAL A 131 -3.05 25.12 28.59
N LEU A 132 -3.57 23.91 28.45
CA LEU A 132 -4.54 23.56 27.41
C LEU A 132 -5.86 24.34 27.56
N ARG A 133 -6.35 24.50 28.80
CA ARG A 133 -7.56 25.27 29.10
C ARG A 133 -7.39 26.75 28.76
N LYS A 134 -6.24 27.34 29.11
CA LYS A 134 -5.93 28.74 28.77
C LYS A 134 -5.89 28.95 27.26
N LYS A 135 -5.17 28.08 26.54
CA LYS A 135 -5.05 28.14 25.08
C LYS A 135 -6.39 27.93 24.35
N LEU A 136 -7.26 27.04 24.82
CA LEU A 136 -8.61 26.88 24.25
C LEU A 136 -9.49 28.11 24.48
N ARG A 137 -9.36 28.77 25.64
CA ARG A 137 -10.06 30.01 25.95
C ARG A 137 -9.59 31.17 25.08
N GLU A 138 -8.28 31.26 24.81
CA GLU A 138 -7.70 32.27 23.91
C GLU A 138 -8.24 32.14 22.47
N ILE A 139 -8.51 30.91 22.00
CA ILE A 139 -9.10 30.64 20.67
C ILE A 139 -10.64 30.79 20.70
N GLY A 140 -11.25 31.06 21.86
CA GLY A 140 -12.70 31.23 21.99
C GLY A 140 -13.50 29.92 21.90
N HIS A 141 -12.85 28.76 22.00
CA HIS A 141 -13.52 27.46 21.99
C HIS A 141 -13.84 26.98 23.42
N PRO A 142 -14.91 26.18 23.61
CA PRO A 142 -15.25 25.61 24.90
C PRO A 142 -14.09 24.85 25.53
N VAL A 143 -13.79 25.15 26.80
CA VAL A 143 -12.63 24.60 27.51
C VAL A 143 -12.70 23.07 27.63
N MET A 144 -13.90 22.51 27.75
CA MET A 144 -14.16 21.08 27.85
C MET A 144 -15.51 20.76 27.19
N LEU A 145 -15.58 19.70 26.40
CA LEU A 145 -16.84 19.16 25.88
C LEU A 145 -17.31 17.98 26.75
N PHE A 146 -18.62 17.72 26.77
CA PHE A 146 -19.18 16.61 27.55
C PHE A 146 -18.61 15.26 27.06
N GLY A 147 -18.09 14.45 27.99
CA GLY A 147 -17.48 13.15 27.69
C GLY A 147 -16.07 13.22 27.06
N GLU A 148 -15.44 14.41 26.96
CA GLU A 148 -14.13 14.56 26.34
C GLU A 148 -12.97 14.23 27.31
N SER A 149 -12.16 13.22 26.97
CA SER A 149 -10.91 12.90 27.71
C SER A 149 -9.82 13.94 27.48
N HIS A 150 -8.80 13.99 28.35
CA HIS A 150 -7.65 14.91 28.20
C HIS A 150 -6.96 14.76 26.84
N ASN A 151 -6.76 13.52 26.40
CA ASN A 151 -6.18 13.23 25.08
C ASN A 151 -7.07 13.70 23.93
N ALA A 152 -8.39 13.54 24.03
CA ALA A 152 -9.32 14.05 23.03
C ALA A 152 -9.29 15.59 22.96
N ARG A 153 -9.16 16.26 24.11
CA ARG A 153 -9.00 17.71 24.22
C ARG A 153 -7.70 18.22 23.58
N ILE A 154 -6.59 17.52 23.80
CA ILE A 154 -5.31 17.81 23.13
C ILE A 154 -5.46 17.69 21.61
N ARG A 155 -6.09 16.61 21.12
CA ARG A 155 -6.35 16.44 19.68
C ARG A 155 -7.23 17.55 19.12
N ARG A 156 -8.29 17.96 19.84
CA ARG A 156 -9.15 19.07 19.44
C ARG A 156 -8.37 20.37 19.37
N TYR A 157 -7.59 20.68 20.39
CA TYR A 157 -6.74 21.86 20.41
C TYR A 157 -5.76 21.86 19.23
N LYS A 158 -5.03 20.76 19.00
CA LYS A 158 -4.14 20.61 17.84
C LYS A 158 -4.88 20.82 16.52
N LYS A 159 -6.07 20.25 16.35
CA LYS A 159 -6.87 20.43 15.13
C LYS A 159 -7.28 21.90 14.91
N LEU A 160 -7.56 22.64 15.97
CA LEU A 160 -7.94 24.05 15.90
C LEU A 160 -6.75 24.97 15.64
N THR A 161 -5.56 24.65 16.17
CA THR A 161 -4.36 25.47 16.00
C THR A 161 -3.53 25.13 14.78
N THR A 162 -3.73 23.94 14.21
CA THR A 162 -2.99 23.51 13.02
C THR A 162 -3.46 24.34 11.82
N VAL A 163 -2.68 25.35 11.46
CA VAL A 163 -2.83 26.07 10.19
C VAL A 163 -2.29 25.17 9.09
N MET A 164 -3.15 24.79 8.15
CA MET A 164 -2.72 24.04 6.96
C MET A 164 -2.34 25.02 5.85
N SER A 165 -1.27 24.71 5.13
CA SER A 165 -0.83 25.45 3.96
C SER A 165 -1.88 25.43 2.84
N LYS A 166 -1.99 26.54 2.10
CA LYS A 166 -2.91 26.68 0.96
C LYS A 166 -2.33 26.09 -0.34
N GLY A 167 -1.78 24.89 -0.26
CA GLY A 167 -1.18 24.18 -1.39
C GLY A 167 -2.06 23.06 -1.95
N PRO A 168 -1.66 22.44 -3.07
CA PRO A 168 -2.36 21.30 -3.66
C PRO A 168 -2.41 20.10 -2.70
N ILE A 169 -1.38 19.98 -1.84
CA ILE A 169 -1.37 19.07 -0.71
C ILE A 169 -1.34 19.91 0.57
N PRO A 170 -2.46 19.98 1.31
CA PRO A 170 -2.51 20.69 2.59
C PRO A 170 -1.52 20.08 3.57
N THR A 171 -0.59 20.91 4.06
CA THR A 171 0.51 20.49 4.92
C THR A 171 0.62 21.42 6.14
N THR A 172 1.02 20.88 7.28
CA THR A 172 1.27 21.64 8.53
C THR A 172 2.62 22.35 8.55
N LEU A 173 3.52 21.99 7.63
CA LEU A 173 4.81 22.63 7.44
C LEU A 173 4.64 24.03 6.85
N GLU A 174 5.35 24.98 7.42
CA GLU A 174 5.49 26.32 6.86
C GLU A 174 6.29 26.26 5.56
N LEU A 175 5.61 26.51 4.44
CA LEU A 175 6.24 26.58 3.13
C LEU A 175 7.21 27.76 3.06
N VAL A 176 8.38 27.47 2.52
CA VAL A 176 9.50 28.37 2.25
C VAL A 176 9.34 29.04 0.88
N GLU A 177 9.84 30.27 0.73
CA GLU A 177 9.85 31.05 -0.52
C GLU A 177 10.81 30.48 -1.57
N GLU A 178 10.63 30.86 -2.84
CA GLU A 178 11.37 30.30 -3.98
C GLU A 178 12.90 30.45 -3.92
N LYS A 179 13.40 31.53 -3.33
CA LYS A 179 14.84 31.74 -3.16
C LYS A 179 15.48 30.72 -2.23
N ASP A 180 14.73 30.30 -1.21
CA ASP A 180 15.18 29.44 -0.14
C ASP A 180 14.80 27.96 -0.37
N MET A 181 14.10 27.65 -1.48
CA MET A 181 13.75 26.28 -1.87
C MET A 181 14.96 25.47 -2.37
N ARG A 182 16.09 26.13 -2.67
CA ARG A 182 17.26 25.46 -3.25
C ARG A 182 17.86 24.46 -2.27
N VAL A 183 18.08 23.23 -2.74
CA VAL A 183 18.72 22.17 -1.94
C VAL A 183 20.17 21.97 -2.38
N ASP A 184 21.07 21.84 -1.41
CA ASP A 184 22.51 21.69 -1.66
C ASP A 184 22.92 20.26 -2.03
N GLY A 185 22.03 19.29 -1.86
CA GLY A 185 22.26 17.86 -2.14
C GLY A 185 22.59 17.04 -0.91
N ASP A 186 23.10 17.67 0.14
CA ASP A 186 23.46 16.99 1.38
C ASP A 186 22.27 16.91 2.34
N VAL A 187 22.14 15.78 3.05
CA VAL A 187 21.13 15.60 4.10
C VAL A 187 21.73 16.04 5.44
N PRO A 188 21.19 17.10 6.08
CA PRO A 188 21.67 17.50 7.40
C PRO A 188 21.45 16.38 8.42
N LYS A 189 22.42 16.20 9.32
CA LYS A 189 22.30 15.25 10.44
C LYS A 189 21.54 15.86 11.63
N ASP A 190 21.54 17.19 11.72
CA ASP A 190 20.85 17.92 12.79
C ASP A 190 19.33 17.87 12.64
N LYS A 191 18.62 17.76 13.76
CA LYS A 191 17.14 17.73 13.78
C LYS A 191 16.53 18.98 13.17
N GLU A 192 17.13 20.15 13.42
CA GLU A 192 16.69 21.43 12.86
C GLU A 192 16.99 21.53 11.37
N GLY A 193 18.17 21.11 10.93
CA GLY A 193 18.55 21.04 9.52
C GLY A 193 17.64 20.09 8.72
N ARG A 194 17.28 18.92 9.28
CA ARG A 194 16.30 18.00 8.66
C ARG A 194 14.93 18.62 8.53
N LYS A 195 14.44 19.30 9.58
CA LYS A 195 13.15 20.03 9.52
C LYS A 195 13.18 21.10 8.43
N TRP A 196 14.28 21.85 8.32
CA TRP A 196 14.47 22.85 7.28
C TRP A 196 14.44 22.21 5.88
N LEU A 197 15.21 21.15 5.67
CA LEU A 197 15.22 20.37 4.43
C LEU A 197 13.81 19.87 4.05
N PHE A 198 13.05 19.34 5.00
CA PHE A 198 11.68 18.91 4.75
C PHE A 198 10.74 20.05 4.34
N ARG A 199 10.93 21.25 4.88
CA ARG A 199 10.20 22.44 4.43
C ARG A 199 10.59 22.82 3.00
N GLN A 200 11.88 22.79 2.66
CA GLN A 200 12.35 23.05 1.29
C GLN A 200 11.77 22.03 0.29
N LEU A 201 11.82 20.74 0.60
CA LEU A 201 11.26 19.67 -0.23
C LEU A 201 9.74 19.80 -0.38
N ALA A 202 9.01 20.05 0.71
CA ALA A 202 7.57 20.25 0.69
C ALA A 202 7.18 21.46 -0.16
N SER A 203 7.92 22.57 -0.06
CA SER A 203 7.72 23.74 -0.91
C SER A 203 7.97 23.46 -2.38
N PHE A 204 9.09 22.80 -2.71
CA PHE A 204 9.43 22.47 -4.08
C PHE A 204 8.36 21.60 -4.74
N PHE A 205 7.96 20.51 -4.08
CA PHE A 205 6.91 19.64 -4.62
C PHE A 205 5.55 20.33 -4.69
N SER A 206 5.23 21.20 -3.72
CA SER A 206 4.00 22.01 -3.78
C SER A 206 4.01 22.94 -4.99
N MET A 207 5.12 23.63 -5.26
CA MET A 207 5.28 24.49 -6.44
C MET A 207 5.10 23.69 -7.74
N VAL A 208 5.76 22.54 -7.87
CA VAL A 208 5.66 21.68 -9.06
C VAL A 208 4.23 21.17 -9.25
N LEU A 209 3.56 20.72 -8.18
CA LEU A 209 2.18 20.23 -8.25
C LEU A 209 1.19 21.35 -8.59
N THR A 210 1.37 22.57 -8.07
CA THR A 210 0.55 23.72 -8.43
C THR A 210 0.73 24.09 -9.90
N ALA A 211 1.96 24.08 -10.40
CA ALA A 211 2.23 24.29 -11.82
C ALA A 211 1.62 23.16 -12.68
N TYR A 212 1.66 21.92 -12.20
CA TYR A 212 1.07 20.77 -12.89
C TYR A 212 -0.46 20.85 -12.94
N GLU A 213 -1.12 21.19 -11.83
CA GLU A 213 -2.56 21.43 -11.81
C GLU A 213 -2.95 22.56 -12.77
N LYS A 214 -2.26 23.70 -12.72
CA LYS A 214 -2.55 24.86 -13.58
C LYS A 214 -2.43 24.53 -15.07
N THR A 215 -1.36 23.86 -15.48
CA THR A 215 -1.16 23.46 -16.89
C THR A 215 -2.20 22.46 -17.36
N MET A 216 -2.55 21.47 -16.53
CA MET A 216 -3.61 20.51 -16.85
C MET A 216 -4.99 21.16 -16.93
N GLU A 217 -5.25 22.22 -16.16
CA GLU A 217 -6.48 23.02 -16.23
C GLU A 217 -6.53 23.86 -17.52
N GLU A 218 -5.40 24.45 -17.93
CA GLU A 218 -5.27 25.25 -19.15
C GLU A 218 -5.38 24.39 -20.43
N GLU A 219 -4.81 23.18 -20.43
CA GLU A 219 -4.85 22.23 -21.56
C GLU A 219 -6.09 21.30 -21.54
N ARG A 220 -7.05 21.59 -20.66
CA ARG A 220 -8.23 20.75 -20.48
C ARG A 220 -9.11 20.76 -21.72
N THR A 221 -9.25 19.61 -22.35
CA THR A 221 -10.13 19.39 -23.50
C THR A 221 -11.05 18.20 -23.25
N ASP A 222 -12.17 18.10 -23.96
CA ASP A 222 -13.12 16.99 -23.79
C ASP A 222 -12.68 15.65 -24.40
N THR A 223 -11.39 15.53 -24.73
CA THR A 223 -10.79 14.32 -25.29
C THR A 223 -10.55 13.27 -24.21
N SER A 224 -10.59 11.99 -24.59
CA SER A 224 -10.25 10.89 -23.68
C SER A 224 -8.80 11.00 -23.18
N ALA A 225 -7.88 11.50 -24.01
CA ALA A 225 -6.48 11.69 -23.64
C ALA A 225 -6.33 12.76 -22.53
N SER A 226 -6.97 13.92 -22.67
CA SER A 226 -6.94 14.99 -21.67
C SER A 226 -7.57 14.55 -20.34
N LYS A 227 -8.70 13.83 -20.38
CA LYS A 227 -9.33 13.25 -19.17
C LYS A 227 -8.40 12.26 -18.46
N THR A 228 -7.71 11.40 -19.21
CA THR A 228 -6.73 10.46 -18.64
C THR A 228 -5.55 11.20 -18.02
N ALA A 229 -4.98 12.20 -18.71
CA ALA A 229 -3.87 13.00 -18.19
C ALA A 229 -4.25 13.73 -16.89
N TYR A 230 -5.44 14.32 -16.82
CA TYR A 230 -5.96 14.96 -15.62
C TYR A 230 -6.11 13.96 -14.45
N ASN A 231 -6.67 12.77 -14.73
CA ASN A 231 -6.78 11.71 -13.71
C ASN A 231 -5.41 11.25 -13.20
N VAL A 232 -4.41 11.14 -14.08
CA VAL A 232 -3.02 10.81 -13.70
C VAL A 232 -2.43 11.91 -12.80
N MET A 233 -2.68 13.18 -13.10
CA MET A 233 -2.27 14.31 -12.24
C MET A 233 -2.93 14.21 -10.86
N VAL A 234 -4.25 14.00 -10.79
CA VAL A 234 -4.96 13.85 -9.51
C VAL A 234 -4.41 12.67 -8.69
N GLN A 235 -4.20 11.52 -9.33
CA GLN A 235 -3.58 10.36 -8.68
C GLN A 235 -2.16 10.67 -8.17
N THR A 236 -1.39 11.45 -8.92
CA THR A 236 -0.03 11.85 -8.53
C THR A 236 -0.05 12.63 -7.22
N ARG A 237 -0.96 13.60 -7.11
CA ARG A 237 -1.20 14.38 -5.89
C ARG A 237 -1.62 13.51 -4.71
N GLU A 238 -2.59 12.61 -4.90
CA GLU A 238 -3.07 11.71 -3.85
C GLU A 238 -1.97 10.78 -3.34
N ASN A 239 -1.18 10.20 -4.26
CA ASN A 239 -0.07 9.31 -3.95
C ASN A 239 1.11 10.03 -3.25
N MET A 240 1.20 11.36 -3.34
CA MET A 240 2.22 12.15 -2.64
C MET A 240 1.82 12.55 -1.21
N LYS A 241 0.54 12.50 -0.84
CA LYS A 241 0.10 12.81 0.54
C LYS A 241 0.87 12.06 1.64
N PRO A 242 1.17 10.75 1.50
CA PRO A 242 1.97 10.04 2.50
C PRO A 242 3.40 10.57 2.63
N LEU A 243 4.00 11.10 1.55
CA LEU A 243 5.32 11.71 1.59
C LEU A 243 5.29 13.01 2.42
N PHE A 244 4.29 13.86 2.19
CA PHE A 244 4.11 15.08 2.99
C PHE A 244 3.88 14.78 4.46
N ARG A 245 3.09 13.74 4.80
CA ARG A 245 2.95 13.28 6.19
C ARG A 245 4.27 12.82 6.80
N LYS A 246 5.15 12.17 6.02
CA LYS A 246 6.50 11.78 6.48
C LYS A 246 7.39 13.00 6.71
N PHE A 247 7.28 14.03 5.88
CA PHE A 247 7.96 15.32 6.08
C PHE A 247 7.48 16.02 7.36
N GLU A 248 6.18 16.06 7.62
CA GLU A 248 5.60 16.62 8.85
C GLU A 248 6.06 15.87 10.10
N ALA A 249 6.06 14.53 10.05
CA ALA A 249 6.52 13.71 11.16
C ALA A 249 8.04 13.76 11.37
N GLY A 250 8.80 14.23 10.37
CA GLY A 250 10.26 14.19 10.37
C GLY A 250 10.84 12.78 10.42
N ASN A 251 10.06 11.77 10.01
CA ASN A 251 10.41 10.34 10.08
C ASN A 251 10.42 9.74 8.67
N LEU A 252 11.43 10.11 7.90
CA LEU A 252 11.74 9.51 6.61
C LEU A 252 13.12 8.83 6.73
N ASP A 253 13.24 7.62 6.20
CA ASP A 253 14.48 6.86 6.30
C ASP A 253 15.59 7.50 5.46
N ASP A 254 16.82 7.51 5.97
CA ASP A 254 17.95 8.17 5.31
C ASP A 254 18.20 7.58 3.91
N SER A 255 17.93 6.28 3.74
CA SER A 255 18.01 5.58 2.44
C SER A 255 17.04 6.12 1.38
N LEU A 256 15.95 6.77 1.80
CA LEU A 256 14.97 7.41 0.94
C LEU A 256 15.21 8.92 0.83
N ILE A 257 15.60 9.60 1.92
CA ILE A 257 15.82 11.05 1.91
C ILE A 257 16.96 11.40 0.95
N GLU A 258 18.10 10.74 1.09
CA GLU A 258 19.32 11.12 0.35
C GLU A 258 19.10 11.11 -1.16
N PRO A 259 18.54 10.05 -1.78
CA PRO A 259 18.30 10.08 -3.22
C PRO A 259 17.17 11.03 -3.62
N ILE A 260 16.14 11.23 -2.79
CA ILE A 260 15.09 12.23 -3.07
C ILE A 260 15.70 13.64 -3.14
N VAL A 261 16.62 13.97 -2.24
CA VAL A 261 17.31 15.27 -2.23
C VAL A 261 18.18 15.44 -3.47
N GLN A 262 18.91 14.40 -3.88
CA GLN A 262 19.70 14.44 -5.12
C GLN A 262 18.83 14.63 -6.37
N ILE A 263 17.70 13.91 -6.45
CA ILE A 263 16.72 14.08 -7.54
C ILE A 263 16.21 15.53 -7.58
N VAL A 264 15.83 16.09 -6.43
CA VAL A 264 15.33 17.48 -6.35
C VAL A 264 16.42 18.49 -6.72
N LYS A 265 17.66 18.28 -6.27
CA LYS A 265 18.80 19.12 -6.68
C LYS A 265 19.00 19.11 -8.20
N ALA A 266 19.06 17.92 -8.79
CA ALA A 266 19.23 17.77 -10.23
C ALA A 266 18.05 18.38 -11.02
N LEU A 267 16.82 18.25 -10.51
CA LEU A 267 15.63 18.92 -11.06
C LEU A 267 15.73 20.45 -11.01
N GLN A 268 16.18 21.02 -9.89
CA GLN A 268 16.37 22.46 -9.73
C GLN A 268 17.45 23.01 -10.68
N GLU A 269 18.50 22.23 -10.92
CA GLU A 269 19.58 22.56 -11.87
C GLU A 269 19.23 22.22 -13.33
N ARG A 270 18.03 21.69 -13.60
CA ARG A 270 17.55 21.24 -14.92
C ARG A 270 18.43 20.18 -15.57
N ARG A 271 19.04 19.31 -14.76
CA ARG A 271 19.80 18.12 -15.18
C ARG A 271 18.89 16.89 -15.13
N TYR A 272 18.02 16.73 -16.13
CA TYR A 272 16.98 15.69 -16.09
C TYR A 272 17.50 14.27 -16.30
N VAL A 273 18.64 14.09 -16.98
CA VAL A 273 19.27 12.78 -17.14
C VAL A 273 19.82 12.32 -15.79
N ASP A 274 20.57 13.18 -15.11
CA ASP A 274 21.12 12.90 -13.79
C ASP A 274 20.00 12.61 -12.77
N ALA A 275 18.93 13.42 -12.78
CA ALA A 275 17.76 13.21 -11.92
C ALA A 275 17.06 11.86 -12.22
N ASN A 276 17.04 11.43 -13.48
CA ASN A 276 16.47 10.15 -13.87
C ASN A 276 17.35 8.97 -13.43
N ASP A 277 18.67 9.11 -13.53
CA ASP A 277 19.61 8.08 -13.10
C ASP A 277 19.52 7.83 -11.59
N ASP A 278 19.41 8.90 -10.79
CA ASP A 278 19.17 8.80 -9.35
C ASP A 278 17.81 8.16 -9.04
N TYR A 279 16.77 8.51 -9.80
CA TYR A 279 15.45 7.86 -9.70
C TYR A 279 15.53 6.35 -10.00
N LEU A 280 16.27 5.94 -11.04
CA LEU A 280 16.44 4.53 -11.40
C LEU A 280 17.21 3.78 -10.32
N ARG A 281 18.29 4.38 -9.81
CA ARG A 281 19.09 3.82 -8.72
C ARG A 281 18.25 3.59 -7.45
N LEU A 282 17.35 4.52 -7.12
CA LEU A 282 16.44 4.38 -5.98
C LEU A 282 15.35 3.33 -6.23
N SER A 283 14.68 3.36 -7.39
CA SER A 283 13.52 2.50 -7.69
C SER A 283 13.87 1.03 -7.87
N ILE A 284 15.06 0.72 -8.38
CA ILE A 284 15.59 -0.64 -8.53
C ILE A 284 16.33 -1.07 -7.25
N GLY A 285 17.02 -0.12 -6.58
CA GLY A 285 17.95 -0.40 -5.49
C GLY A 285 19.24 -1.04 -5.99
N LYS A 286 20.10 -1.47 -5.05
CA LYS A 286 21.37 -2.18 -5.36
C LYS A 286 21.15 -3.66 -5.75
N ALA A 287 19.90 -4.08 -5.94
CA ALA A 287 19.54 -5.46 -6.20
C ALA A 287 19.85 -5.82 -7.66
N ALA A 288 20.57 -6.93 -7.87
CA ALA A 288 20.85 -7.44 -9.21
C ALA A 288 19.56 -7.91 -9.95
N TRP A 289 18.48 -8.21 -9.21
CA TRP A 289 17.20 -8.71 -9.73
C TRP A 289 16.01 -8.06 -8.99
N PRO A 290 15.51 -6.90 -9.46
CA PRO A 290 14.52 -6.10 -8.71
C PRO A 290 13.12 -6.73 -8.67
N ILE A 291 12.71 -7.37 -9.75
CA ILE A 291 11.46 -8.11 -9.86
C ILE A 291 11.86 -9.58 -9.72
N GLY A 292 11.69 -10.14 -8.52
CA GLY A 292 12.14 -11.49 -8.19
C GLY A 292 11.80 -12.49 -9.29
N VAL A 293 12.77 -13.32 -9.68
CA VAL A 293 12.59 -14.30 -10.75
C VAL A 293 11.87 -15.51 -10.18
N THR A 294 10.60 -15.69 -10.52
CA THR A 294 9.91 -16.97 -10.29
C THR A 294 10.13 -17.86 -11.52
N MET A 295 10.33 -19.16 -11.32
CA MET A 295 9.80 -20.07 -12.33
C MET A 295 10.59 -20.34 -13.63
N VAL A 296 11.85 -19.94 -13.87
CA VAL A 296 12.47 -20.17 -15.21
C VAL A 296 13.04 -21.60 -15.32
N GLY A 297 12.25 -22.52 -15.88
CA GLY A 297 12.66 -23.91 -16.20
C GLY A 297 12.01 -25.01 -15.34
N ILE A 298 11.91 -26.21 -15.92
CA ILE A 298 11.22 -27.40 -15.38
C ILE A 298 11.95 -28.04 -14.19
N HIS A 299 13.24 -27.74 -14.00
CA HIS A 299 14.07 -28.34 -12.95
C HIS A 299 14.48 -27.29 -11.91
N GLU A 300 14.23 -27.59 -10.63
CA GLU A 300 14.65 -26.78 -9.49
C GLU A 300 16.14 -27.02 -9.18
N ARG A 301 16.92 -25.94 -9.04
CA ARG A 301 18.35 -26.01 -8.71
C ARG A 301 18.62 -25.26 -7.41
N SER A 302 19.54 -25.75 -6.58
CA SER A 302 19.89 -25.17 -5.26
C SER A 302 20.36 -23.70 -5.30
N ALA A 303 20.93 -23.22 -6.41
CA ALA A 303 21.28 -21.81 -6.60
C ALA A 303 20.06 -20.87 -6.71
N ARG A 304 18.86 -21.43 -6.92
CA ARG A 304 17.60 -20.70 -7.10
C ARG A 304 17.00 -20.18 -5.79
N GLU A 305 17.21 -20.86 -4.67
CA GLU A 305 16.78 -20.35 -3.35
C GLU A 305 17.50 -19.05 -2.95
N LYS A 306 18.79 -18.95 -3.30
CA LYS A 306 19.58 -17.71 -3.07
C LYS A 306 19.07 -16.52 -3.90
N LEU A 307 18.41 -16.77 -5.03
CA LEU A 307 17.77 -15.75 -5.88
C LEU A 307 16.35 -15.40 -5.41
N HIS A 308 15.63 -16.37 -4.83
CA HIS A 308 14.26 -16.17 -4.35
C HIS A 308 14.19 -15.32 -3.06
N ASN A 309 15.26 -15.38 -2.26
CA ASN A 309 15.48 -14.56 -1.06
C ASN A 309 16.44 -13.38 -1.30
N GLY A 310 16.83 -13.10 -2.55
CA GLY A 310 17.70 -11.97 -2.85
C GLY A 310 17.11 -10.67 -2.32
N GLU A 311 17.94 -9.82 -1.70
CA GLU A 311 17.57 -8.52 -1.15
C GLU A 311 16.67 -7.78 -2.14
N LYS A 312 15.35 -7.79 -1.89
CA LYS A 312 14.42 -6.98 -2.65
C LYS A 312 14.87 -5.53 -2.49
N GLY A 313 15.04 -4.82 -3.59
CA GLY A 313 15.34 -3.39 -3.55
C GLY A 313 14.39 -2.71 -2.58
N HIS A 314 14.92 -1.94 -1.62
CA HIS A 314 14.21 -1.38 -0.47
C HIS A 314 12.85 -0.76 -0.84
N VAL A 315 12.75 -0.17 -2.04
CA VAL A 315 11.55 0.49 -2.59
C VAL A 315 10.48 -0.49 -3.13
N MET A 316 10.87 -1.66 -3.65
CA MET A 316 9.90 -2.62 -4.22
C MET A 316 9.16 -3.44 -3.15
N GLY A 317 9.61 -3.42 -1.90
CA GLY A 317 8.95 -4.10 -0.78
C GLY A 317 7.69 -3.39 -0.26
N ASP A 318 7.55 -2.08 -0.47
CA ASP A 318 6.45 -1.26 0.05
C ASP A 318 5.68 -0.55 -1.08
N GLU A 319 4.38 -0.83 -1.18
CA GLU A 319 3.50 -0.25 -2.20
C GLU A 319 3.34 1.27 -2.05
N VAL A 320 3.36 1.78 -0.82
CA VAL A 320 3.24 3.22 -0.58
C VAL A 320 4.47 3.94 -1.12
N THR A 321 5.66 3.42 -0.81
CA THR A 321 6.92 3.97 -1.30
C THR A 321 7.02 3.89 -2.83
N ARG A 322 6.56 2.79 -3.43
CA ARG A 322 6.48 2.66 -4.90
C ARG A 322 5.59 3.74 -5.53
N LYS A 323 4.40 3.99 -4.98
CA LYS A 323 3.48 5.05 -5.47
C LYS A 323 4.08 6.44 -5.33
N ILE A 324 4.78 6.72 -4.23
CA ILE A 324 5.52 7.98 -4.05
C ILE A 324 6.57 8.13 -5.15
N MET A 325 7.37 7.09 -5.42
CA MET A 325 8.40 7.13 -6.46
C MET A 325 7.82 7.35 -7.85
N GLN A 326 6.75 6.64 -8.20
CA GLN A 326 6.05 6.86 -9.47
C GLN A 326 5.53 8.29 -9.60
N SER A 327 5.01 8.88 -8.51
CA SER A 327 4.59 10.28 -8.51
C SER A 327 5.76 11.24 -8.70
N ILE A 328 6.90 11.03 -8.03
CA ILE A 328 8.11 11.84 -8.22
C ILE A 328 8.56 11.78 -9.68
N LYS A 329 8.51 10.60 -10.31
CA LYS A 329 8.85 10.44 -11.73
C LYS A 329 7.92 11.24 -12.64
N ARG A 330 6.61 11.26 -12.35
CA ARG A 330 5.63 12.05 -13.11
C ARG A 330 5.90 13.55 -12.96
N CYS A 331 6.24 14.01 -11.75
CA CYS A 331 6.66 15.38 -11.50
C CYS A 331 7.94 15.73 -12.29
N LEU A 332 8.90 14.81 -12.37
CA LEU A 332 10.13 14.97 -13.17
C LEU A 332 9.82 15.12 -14.67
N THR A 333 8.98 14.24 -15.23
CA THR A 333 8.59 14.33 -16.65
C THR A 333 7.85 15.62 -16.96
N PHE A 334 6.96 16.06 -16.05
CA PHE A 334 6.26 17.33 -16.19
C PHE A 334 7.24 18.51 -16.11
N ALA A 335 8.16 18.50 -15.14
CA ALA A 335 9.14 19.55 -14.95
C ALA A 335 10.04 19.75 -16.18
N GLN A 336 10.45 18.67 -16.86
CA GLN A 336 11.23 18.75 -18.10
C GLN A 336 10.48 19.48 -19.22
N VAL A 337 9.18 19.20 -19.38
CA VAL A 337 8.36 19.86 -20.42
C VAL A 337 8.13 21.32 -20.06
N ARG A 338 7.87 21.62 -18.77
CA ARG A 338 7.55 22.96 -18.31
C ARG A 338 8.78 23.88 -18.24
N TRP A 339 9.93 23.33 -17.88
CA TRP A 339 11.21 24.01 -17.74
C TRP A 339 12.31 23.25 -18.50
N PRO A 340 12.39 23.39 -19.83
CA PRO A 340 13.37 22.65 -20.62
C PRO A 340 14.82 22.84 -20.12
N PRO A 341 15.67 21.80 -20.27
CA PRO A 341 17.07 21.89 -19.89
C PRO A 341 17.81 22.91 -20.76
N THR A 342 18.84 23.52 -20.18
CA THR A 342 19.71 24.46 -20.92
C THR A 342 20.60 23.72 -21.93
N ASP A 343 21.00 22.49 -21.61
CA ASP A 343 21.74 21.60 -22.51
C ASP A 343 20.78 20.52 -23.07
N LEU A 344 20.75 20.38 -24.39
CA LEU A 344 19.94 19.37 -25.09
C LEU A 344 20.31 17.93 -24.68
N ARG A 345 21.56 17.69 -24.25
CA ARG A 345 22.00 16.36 -23.77
C ARG A 345 21.33 15.96 -22.47
N GLN A 346 20.78 16.92 -21.73
CA GLN A 346 20.05 16.71 -20.50
C GLN A 346 18.55 16.50 -20.74
N LEU A 347 18.11 16.37 -21.99
CA LEU A 347 16.74 15.96 -22.31
C LEU A 347 16.61 14.44 -22.11
N MET A 348 15.74 14.03 -21.21
CA MET A 348 15.40 12.62 -21.05
C MET A 348 14.36 12.24 -22.12
N GLY A 349 14.71 11.31 -23.01
CA GLY A 349 13.90 10.87 -24.14
C GLY A 349 14.22 9.45 -24.55
#